data_AF-A0A381XC66-F1
#
_entry.id   AF-A0A381XC66-F1
#
_cell.length_a   1.000
_cell.length_b   1.000
_cell.length_c   1.000
_cell.angle_alpha   90.00
_cell.angle_beta   90.00
_cell.angle_gamma   90.00
#
_symmetry.space_group_name_H-M   'P 1'
#
loop_
_entity.id
_entity.type
_entity.pdbx_description
1 polymer ?
#
loop_
_entity_poly.entity_id
_entity_poly.type
_entity_poly.pdbx_seq_one_letter_code
_entity_poly.pdbx_strand_id
1 'polypeptide(L)' 'VKKDFLKLSDLTKDEVLGLLKEAAKLKQFKAEGSAHQPLKGKSLGMIFNKNSTRTRISFEVG' A
#
# COMPACT_ATOMS: atom_id res chain seq x y z
N VAL A 1 9.04 15.61 1.33
CA VAL A 1 7.73 16.21 1.67
C VAL A 1 6.75 15.08 1.93
N LYS A 2 5.95 15.15 2.99
CA LYS A 2 4.91 14.16 3.28
C LYS A 2 3.75 14.36 2.28
N LYS A 3 3.28 13.29 1.62
CA LYS A 3 2.15 13.31 0.69
C LYS A 3 1.06 12.37 1.21
N ASP A 4 -0.16 12.85 1.32
CA ASP A 4 -1.31 12.05 1.75
C ASP A 4 -2.04 11.44 0.52
N PHE A 5 -2.67 10.28 0.70
CA PHE A 5 -3.51 9.63 -0.32
C PHE A 5 -4.97 9.68 0.16
N LEU A 6 -5.70 10.75 -0.23
CA LEU A 6 -7.09 10.96 0.19
C LEU A 6 -8.07 10.63 -0.94
N LYS A 7 -7.75 11.02 -2.18
CA LYS A 7 -8.59 10.77 -3.36
C LYS A 7 -7.71 10.44 -4.58
N LEU A 8 -8.24 9.63 -5.48
CA LEU A 8 -7.54 9.30 -6.74
C LEU A 8 -7.34 10.53 -7.65
N SER A 9 -8.26 11.50 -7.57
CA SER A 9 -8.18 12.78 -8.30
C SER A 9 -7.00 13.66 -7.89
N ASP A 10 -6.37 13.38 -6.75
CA ASP A 10 -5.21 14.13 -6.26
C ASP A 10 -3.90 13.65 -6.93
N LEU A 11 -4.00 12.62 -7.78
CA LEU A 11 -2.88 12.02 -8.50
C LEU A 11 -2.95 12.31 -9.99
N THR A 12 -1.79 12.52 -10.59
CA THR A 12 -1.68 12.55 -12.04
C THR A 12 -1.79 11.13 -12.60
N LYS A 13 -2.08 11.03 -13.90
CA LYS A 13 -2.10 9.74 -14.61
C LYS A 13 -0.78 8.96 -14.42
N ASP A 14 0.35 9.63 -14.51
CA ASP A 14 1.67 9.00 -14.38
C ASP A 14 1.92 8.52 -12.96
N GLU A 15 1.46 9.24 -11.95
CA GLU A 15 1.53 8.80 -10.55
C GLU A 15 0.70 7.54 -10.31
N VAL A 16 -0.51 7.48 -10.88
CA VAL A 16 -1.37 6.28 -10.80
C VAL A 16 -0.70 5.09 -11.49
N LEU A 17 -0.16 5.28 -12.69
CA LEU A 17 0.57 4.23 -13.41
C LEU A 17 1.82 3.78 -12.65
N GLY A 18 2.53 4.71 -12.00
CA GLY A 18 3.65 4.42 -11.11
C GLY A 18 3.24 3.55 -9.92
N LEU A 19 2.14 3.88 -9.24
CA LEU A 19 1.60 3.09 -8.12
C LEU A 19 1.25 1.66 -8.55
N LEU A 20 0.59 1.50 -9.71
CA LEU A 20 0.24 0.18 -10.23
C LEU A 20 1.47 -0.65 -10.59
N LYS A 21 2.49 -0.01 -11.18
CA LYS A 21 3.76 -0.67 -11.51
C LYS A 21 4.47 -1.15 -10.24
N GLU A 22 4.51 -0.33 -9.19
CA GLU A 22 5.18 -0.72 -7.95
C GLU A 22 4.39 -1.81 -7.20
N ALA A 23 3.05 -1.75 -7.23
CA ALA A 23 2.21 -2.83 -6.70
C ALA A 23 2.46 -4.18 -7.41
N ALA A 24 2.62 -4.17 -8.74
CA ALA A 24 2.94 -5.38 -9.51
C ALA A 24 4.31 -5.96 -9.14
N LYS A 25 5.32 -5.10 -8.97
CA LYS A 25 6.66 -5.49 -8.54
C LYS A 25 6.69 -6.09 -7.13
N LEU A 26 5.96 -5.50 -6.18
CA LEU A 26 5.83 -6.05 -4.83
C LEU A 26 5.15 -7.42 -4.83
N LYS A 27 4.12 -7.61 -5.68
CA LYS A 27 3.48 -8.91 -5.87
C LYS A 27 4.45 -9.96 -6.42
N GLN A 28 5.32 -9.56 -7.36
CA GLN A 28 6.35 -10.44 -7.92
C GLN A 28 7.36 -10.86 -6.84
N PHE A 29 7.90 -9.91 -6.06
CA PHE A 29 8.84 -10.24 -4.98
C PHE A 29 8.25 -11.21 -3.94
N LYS A 30 6.96 -11.03 -3.61
CA LYS A 30 6.24 -11.95 -2.74
C LYS A 30 6.13 -13.35 -3.35
N ALA A 31 5.86 -13.45 -4.65
CA ALA A 31 5.76 -14.72 -5.36
C ALA A 31 7.11 -15.46 -5.47
N GLU A 32 8.20 -14.71 -5.59
CA GLU A 32 9.56 -15.24 -5.63
C GLU A 32 10.10 -15.65 -4.24
N GLY A 33 9.35 -15.37 -3.16
CA GLY A 33 9.78 -15.62 -1.79
C GLY A 33 10.89 -14.68 -1.30
N SER A 34 11.18 -13.61 -2.06
CA SER A 34 12.19 -12.62 -1.70
C SER A 34 11.69 -11.75 -0.54
N ALA A 35 12.45 -11.70 0.56
CA ALA A 35 12.10 -10.88 1.72
C ALA A 35 12.31 -9.38 1.41
N HIS A 36 11.23 -8.70 1.00
CA HIS A 36 11.22 -7.25 0.80
C HIS A 36 10.48 -6.56 1.96
N GLN A 37 11.21 -5.86 2.84
CA GLN A 37 10.66 -5.24 4.06
C GLN A 37 10.92 -3.72 4.12
N PRO A 38 10.36 -2.91 3.18
CA PRO A 38 10.65 -1.48 3.09
C PRO A 38 10.17 -0.67 4.29
N LEU A 39 9.21 -1.20 5.07
CA LEU A 39 8.61 -0.55 6.23
C LEU A 39 9.09 -1.13 7.57
N LYS A 40 10.21 -1.87 7.59
CA LYS A 40 10.74 -2.48 8.81
C LYS A 40 10.95 -1.43 9.91
N GLY A 41 10.40 -1.70 11.10
CA GLY A 41 10.49 -0.80 12.26
C GLY A 41 9.55 0.41 12.21
N LYS A 42 8.61 0.47 11.26
CA LYS A 42 7.54 1.49 11.22
C LYS A 42 6.24 0.93 11.78
N SER A 43 5.39 1.80 12.30
CA SER A 43 4.06 1.47 12.82
C SER A 43 2.98 2.21 12.03
N LEU A 44 1.88 1.52 11.72
CA LEU A 44 0.72 2.08 11.02
C LEU A 44 -0.48 2.16 11.97
N GLY A 45 -1.01 3.36 12.18
CA GLY A 45 -2.27 3.56 12.91
C GLY A 45 -3.47 3.40 11.98
N MET A 46 -4.35 2.45 12.28
CA MET A 46 -5.55 2.19 11.49
C MET A 46 -6.82 2.60 12.25
N ILE A 47 -7.57 3.57 11.72
CA ILE A 47 -8.80 4.10 12.34
C ILE A 47 -9.99 3.73 11.44
N PHE A 48 -10.98 3.02 12.01
CA PHE A 48 -12.16 2.55 11.29
C PHE A 48 -13.45 2.91 12.03
N ASN A 49 -14.27 3.78 11.44
CA ASN A 49 -15.60 4.10 11.96
C ASN A 49 -16.66 3.04 11.57
N LYS A 50 -16.38 2.23 10.55
CA LYS A 50 -17.22 1.11 10.10
C LYS A 50 -16.39 -0.17 10.06
N ASN A 51 -17.02 -1.31 10.32
CA ASN A 51 -16.37 -2.61 10.22
C ASN A 51 -15.91 -2.88 8.78
N SER A 52 -14.64 -3.30 8.61
CA SER A 52 -14.10 -3.64 7.29
C SER A 52 -13.05 -4.75 7.38
N THR A 53 -13.47 -6.00 7.11
CA THR A 53 -12.60 -7.18 7.19
C THR A 53 -11.50 -7.14 6.13
N ARG A 54 -11.88 -6.91 4.86
CA ARG A 54 -10.92 -6.90 3.74
C ARG A 54 -9.85 -5.83 3.95
N THR A 55 -10.28 -4.61 4.27
CA THR A 55 -9.36 -3.47 4.42
C THR A 55 -8.39 -3.70 5.57
N ARG A 56 -8.89 -4.09 6.75
CA ARG A 56 -8.02 -4.37 7.91
C ARG A 56 -6.99 -5.44 7.58
N ILE A 57 -7.43 -6.61 7.11
CA ILE A 57 -6.53 -7.73 6.82
C ILE A 57 -5.51 -7.32 5.75
N SER A 58 -5.92 -6.64 4.67
CA SER A 58 -5.00 -6.20 3.62
C SER A 58 -3.92 -5.23 4.11
N PHE A 59 -4.20 -4.36 5.09
CA PHE A 59 -3.19 -3.48 5.66
C PHE A 59 -2.30 -4.16 6.71
N GLU A 60 -2.78 -5.23 7.36
CA GLU A 60 -1.99 -6.02 8.33
C GLU A 60 -1.04 -7.01 7.66
N VAL A 61 -1.48 -7.68 6.58
CA VAL A 61 -0.70 -8.73 5.89
C VAL A 61 0.03 -8.23 4.64
N GLY A 62 -0.28 -7.00 4.22
CA GLY A 62 0.21 -6.36 3.00
C GLY A 62 1.72 -6.33 2.90
#